data_AF-A0A9E0ZWH8-F1
#
_entry.id   AF-A0A9E0ZWH8-F1
#
_cell.length_a   1.000
_cell.length_b   1.000
_cell.length_c   1.000
_cell.angle_alpha   90.00
_cell.angle_beta   90.00
_cell.angle_gamma   90.00
#
_symmetry.space_group_name_H-M   'P 1'
#
loop_
_entity.id
_entity.type
_entity.pdbx_description
1 polymer ?
#
loop_
_entity_poly.entity_id
_entity_poly.type
_entity_poly.pdbx_seq_one_letter_code
_entity_poly.pdbx_strand_id
1 'polypeptide(L)' 'MAYTEKQGQYSIEYAKKNLKRIPLDVKREYYDEVIVKAAEKEGLSVRAFILSAIEEKISKNT' A
#
# COMPACT_ATOMS: atom_id res chain seq x y z
N MET A 1 2.54 26.30 2.69
CA MET A 1 2.26 26.17 4.13
C MET A 1 3.48 25.54 4.78
N ALA A 2 4.14 26.24 5.72
CA ALA A 2 5.33 25.74 6.40
C ALA A 2 4.91 24.60 7.34
N TYR A 3 5.27 23.36 6.99
CA TYR A 3 5.13 22.21 7.88
C TYR A 3 5.96 22.49 9.14
N THR A 4 5.28 22.70 10.26
CA THR A 4 5.96 22.85 11.55
C THR A 4 6.51 21.49 11.96
N GLU A 5 7.77 21.44 12.40
CA GLU A 5 8.50 20.20 12.72
C GLU A 5 7.72 19.27 13.68
N LYS A 6 6.86 19.85 14.53
CA LYS A 6 5.95 19.14 15.44
C LYS A 6 4.92 18.27 14.70
N GLN A 7 4.30 18.76 13.62
CA GLN A 7 3.34 17.98 12.82
C GLN A 7 4.04 16.79 12.12
N GLY A 8 5.28 16.99 11.68
CA GLY A 8 6.13 15.91 11.16
C GLY A 8 6.34 14.79 12.18
N GLN A 9 6.72 15.12 13.42
CA GLN A 9 6.97 14.13 14.47
C GLN A 9 5.71 13.33 14.85
N TYR A 10 4.54 13.96 14.97
CA TYR A 10 3.28 13.26 15.27
C TYR A 10 2.89 12.26 14.18
N SER A 11 3.06 12.62 12.91
CA SER A 11 2.78 11.71 11.79
C SER A 11 3.69 10.47 11.80
N ILE A 12 4.96 10.64 12.18
CA ILE A 12 5.94 9.56 12.29
C ILE A 12 5.58 8.61 13.44
N GLU A 13 5.18 9.14 14.60
CA GLU A 13 4.76 8.31 15.74
C GLU A 13 3.49 7.52 15.45
N TYR A 14 2.49 8.14 14.84
CA TYR A 14 1.25 7.47 14.45
C TYR A 14 1.53 6.32 13.49
N ALA A 15 2.38 6.54 12.48
CA ALA A 15 2.78 5.50 11.54
C ALA A 15 3.49 4.33 12.25
N LYS A 16 4.41 4.60 13.18
CA LYS A 16 5.13 3.55 13.93
C LYS A 16 4.21 2.72 14.83
N LYS A 17 3.23 3.35 15.49
CA LYS A 17 2.32 2.67 16.44
C LYS A 17 1.20 1.90 15.74
N ASN A 18 0.67 2.43 14.63
CA ASN A 18 -0.57 1.90 14.04
C ASN A 18 -0.36 1.17 12.70
N LEU A 19 0.80 1.29 12.05
CA LEU A 19 1.04 0.67 10.75
C LEU A 19 2.10 -0.42 10.85
N LYS A 20 1.76 -1.61 10.34
CA LYS A 20 2.74 -2.68 10.07
C LYS A 20 3.06 -2.67 8.58
N ARG A 21 4.36 -2.73 8.26
CA ARG A 21 4.84 -2.83 6.87
C ARG A 21 4.83 -4.29 6.43
N ILE A 22 4.38 -4.54 5.21
CA ILE A 22 4.54 -5.82 4.52
C ILE A 22 5.65 -5.62 3.48
N PRO A 23 6.89 -6.04 3.74
CA PRO A 23 7.96 -5.96 2.75
C PRO A 23 7.70 -7.01 1.66
N LEU A 24 7.64 -6.58 0.40
CA LEU A 24 7.47 -7.44 -0.75
C LEU A 24 8.40 -6.94 -1.86
N ASP A 25 9.43 -7.73 -2.14
CA ASP A 25 10.34 -7.46 -3.25
C ASP A 25 9.82 -8.14 -4.51
N VAL A 26 9.69 -7.36 -5.59
CA VAL A 26 9.30 -7.83 -6.91
C VAL A 26 10.27 -7.31 -7.96
N LYS A 27 10.37 -8.01 -9.09
CA LYS A 27 11.12 -7.49 -10.24
C LYS A 27 10.49 -6.18 -10.70
N ARG A 28 11.32 -5.20 -11.06
CA ARG A 28 10.85 -3.88 -11.51
C ARG A 28 9.88 -3.99 -12.68
N GLU A 29 10.22 -4.81 -13.67
CA GLU A 29 9.38 -5.04 -14.85
C GLU A 29 8.04 -5.66 -14.47
N TYR A 30 8.01 -6.55 -13.46
CA TYR A 30 6.77 -7.14 -12.99
C TYR A 30 5.89 -6.10 -12.26
N TYR A 31 6.51 -5.22 -11.47
CA TYR A 31 5.79 -4.14 -10.83
C TYR A 31 5.16 -3.19 -11.85
N ASP A 32 5.97 -2.67 -12.78
CA ASP A 32 5.54 -1.65 -13.76
C ASP A 32 4.56 -2.23 -14.80
N GLU A 33 4.84 -3.41 -15.35
CA GLU A 33 4.09 -3.96 -16.48
C GLU A 33 2.89 -4.81 -16.05
N VAL A 34 2.87 -5.32 -14.81
CA VAL A 34 1.80 -6.22 -14.35
C VAL A 34 1.01 -5.58 -13.21
N ILE A 35 1.66 -5.23 -12.10
CA ILE A 35 0.96 -4.78 -10.89
C ILE A 35 0.31 -3.40 -11.13
N VAL A 36 1.07 -2.44 -11.65
CA VAL A 36 0.57 -1.08 -11.90
C VAL A 36 -0.57 -1.11 -12.91
N LYS A 37 -0.38 -1.79 -14.05
CA LYS A 37 -1.41 -1.88 -15.09
C LYS A 37 -2.69 -2.57 -14.62
N ALA A 38 -2.59 -3.60 -13.79
CA ALA A 38 -3.76 -4.27 -13.22
C ALA A 38 -4.53 -3.33 -12.28
N ALA A 39 -3.82 -2.60 -11.40
CA ALA A 39 -4.43 -1.63 -10.50
C ALA A 39 -5.10 -0.49 -11.28
N GLU A 40 -4.44 0.05 -12.31
CA GLU A 40 -5.00 1.09 -13.19
C GLU A 40 -6.26 0.64 -13.91
N LYS A 41 -6.28 -0.60 -14.42
CA LYS A 41 -7.46 -1.18 -15.09
C LYS A 41 -8.68 -1.24 -14.17
N GLU A 42 -8.47 -1.44 -12.87
CA GLU A 42 -9.52 -1.44 -11.85
C GLU A 42 -9.78 -0.04 -11.26
N GLY A 43 -9.04 0.98 -11.68
CA GLY A 43 -9.16 2.34 -11.13
C GLY A 43 -8.68 2.45 -9.68
N LEU A 44 -7.81 1.54 -9.24
CA LEU A 44 -7.29 1.45 -7.88
C LEU A 44 -5.82 1.90 -7.82
N SER A 45 -5.41 2.44 -6.67
CA SER A 45 -3.98 2.54 -6.36
C SER A 45 -3.39 1.14 -6.19
N VAL A 46 -2.10 0.95 -6.48
CA VAL A 46 -1.40 -0.33 -6.24
C VAL A 46 -1.60 -0.84 -4.81
N ARG A 47 -1.58 0.06 -3.81
CA ARG A 47 -1.86 -0.29 -2.42
C ARG A 47 -3.28 -0.87 -2.25
N ALA A 48 -4.28 -0.20 -2.80
CA ALA A 48 -5.67 -0.63 -2.70
C ALA A 48 -5.90 -1.96 -3.42
N PHE A 49 -5.31 -2.13 -4.60
CA PHE A 49 -5.36 -3.37 -5.38
C PHE A 49 -4.73 -4.56 -4.65
N ILE A 50 -3.56 -4.38 -4.00
CA ILE A 50 -2.93 -5.46 -3.22
C ILE A 50 -3.79 -5.82 -2.00
N LEU A 51 -4.37 -4.83 -1.33
CA LEU A 51 -5.25 -5.08 -0.18
C LEU A 51 -6.54 -5.78 -0.57
N SER A 52 -7.17 -5.42 -1.69
CA SER A 52 -8.37 -6.11 -2.18
C SER A 52 -8.07 -7.56 -2.54
N ALA A 53 -6.92 -7.85 -3.16
CA ALA A 53 -6.50 -9.21 -3.45
C ALA A 53 -6.29 -10.06 -2.18
N ILE A 54 -5.75 -9.47 -1.11
CA ILE A 54 -5.61 -10.15 0.19
C ILE A 54 -7.00 -10.46 0.78
N GLU A 55 -7.90 -9.47 0.79
CA GLU A 55 -9.27 -9.62 1.32
C GLU A 55 -10.07 -10.68 0.54
N GLU A 56 -9.99 -10.66 -0.78
CA GLU A 56 -10.60 -11.65 -1.66
C GLU A 56 -10.06 -13.06 -1.35
N LYS A 57 -8.76 -13.18 -1.07
CA LYS A 57 -8.15 -14.47 -0.75
C LYS A 57 -8.57 -14.99 0.63
N ILE A 58 -8.71 -14.10 1.62
CA ILE A 58 -9.18 -14.46 2.97
C ILE A 58 -10.65 -14.89 2.93
N SER A 59 -11.51 -14.09 2.29
CA SER A 59 -12.94 -14.37 2.19
C SER A 59 -13.25 -15.67 1.46
N LYS A 60 -12.48 -16.04 0.42
CA LYS A 60 -12.61 -17.33 -0.27
C LYS A 60 -12.23 -18.55 0.58
N ASN A 61 -11.48 -18.36 1.65
CA ASN A 61 -10.99 -19.42 2.53
C ASN A 61 -11.75 -19.51 3.86
N THR A 62 -12.79 -18.67 4.05
CA THR A 62 -13.64 -18.63 5.25
C THR A 62 -15.03 -19.15 4.89
#